data_AF-A0A1G9BG13-F1
#
_entry.id   AF-A0A1G9BG13-F1
#
_cell.length_a   1.000
_cell.length_b   1.000
_cell.length_c   1.000
_cell.angle_alpha   90.00
_cell.angle_beta   90.00
_cell.angle_gamma   90.00
#
_symmetry.space_group_name_H-M   'P 1'
#
loop_
_entity.id
_entity.type
_entity.pdbx_description
1 polymer ?
#
loop_
_entity_poly.entity_id
_entity_poly.type
_entity_poly.pdbx_seq_one_letter_code
_entity_poly.pdbx_strand_id
1 'polypeptide(L)'
;MVLQSVFARFRTGFQIAKASFGVLRREKWLLVFPLLYGLTWTAGLALLLVGLFVALIGVGFGLGTVDQVASVSDGTVDGVAQVAMLALSFLVLFVATAVATFFSAALVHSVGSLFHGESTSLRAGFAGAWESRRTILAWGVVGAVIGLIFQALESQEGWGAQIVRAIAGAAWFMMTFFIVPVIVFQNGGVRESLRDSVSLFRETWGEAGGVSLGVGLVTVTLGALVVAVGIGAPLLLIANPGSVLVYTVVPTVLLLGALVVVHIAATAIAKTALYQYATDGELPPEFEGIDPDAIVKRKRNSSGLTGASSGQQPGQI
;
A
#
# COMPACT_ATOMS: atom_id res chain seq x y z
N MET A 1 -4.06 -13.11 30.64
CA MET A 1 -3.59 -11.74 30.35
C MET A 1 -3.21 -11.53 28.88
N VAL A 2 -2.36 -12.36 28.25
CA VAL A 2 -1.97 -12.19 26.82
C VAL A 2 -3.14 -12.31 25.82
N LEU A 3 -4.08 -13.22 26.05
CA LEU A 3 -5.27 -13.36 25.17
C LEU A 3 -6.24 -12.17 25.25
N GLN A 4 -6.35 -11.54 26.43
CA GLN A 4 -7.19 -10.35 26.62
C GLN A 4 -6.61 -9.13 25.91
N SER A 5 -5.27 -8.98 25.88
CA SER A 5 -4.61 -7.90 25.14
C SER A 5 -4.67 -8.09 23.62
N VAL A 6 -4.57 -9.33 23.14
CA VAL A 6 -4.75 -9.64 21.70
C VAL A 6 -6.18 -9.37 21.25
N PHE A 7 -7.19 -9.80 22.02
CA PHE A 7 -8.60 -9.55 21.69
C PHE A 7 -8.95 -8.06 21.72
N ALA A 8 -8.42 -7.30 22.68
CA ALA A 8 -8.59 -5.85 22.73
C ALA A 8 -8.04 -5.17 21.47
N ARG A 9 -6.81 -5.52 21.06
CA ARG A 9 -6.20 -4.98 19.82
C ARG A 9 -6.96 -5.35 18.56
N PHE A 10 -7.47 -6.58 18.50
CA PHE A 10 -8.32 -7.01 17.40
C PHE A 10 -9.62 -6.18 17.34
N ARG A 11 -10.26 -5.97 18.50
CA ARG A 11 -11.46 -5.13 18.60
C ARG A 11 -11.18 -3.69 18.18
N THR A 12 -10.07 -3.10 18.62
CA THR A 12 -9.70 -1.74 18.23
C THR A 12 -9.37 -1.66 16.74
N GLY A 13 -8.64 -2.63 16.18
CA GLY A 13 -8.40 -2.74 14.74
C GLY A 13 -9.68 -2.87 13.92
N PHE A 14 -10.68 -3.60 14.43
CA PHE A 14 -12.01 -3.69 13.82
C PHE A 14 -12.78 -2.37 13.92
N GLN A 15 -12.68 -1.62 15.03
CA GLN A 15 -13.27 -0.30 15.17
C GLN A 15 -12.66 0.71 14.19
N ILE A 16 -11.34 0.72 14.03
CA ILE A 16 -10.63 1.53 13.03
C ILE A 16 -11.09 1.16 11.62
N ALA A 17 -11.20 -0.14 11.32
CA ALA A 17 -11.71 -0.59 10.03
C ALA A 17 -13.14 -0.09 9.79
N LYS A 18 -14.04 -0.26 10.77
CA LYS A 18 -15.43 0.20 10.70
C LYS A 18 -15.52 1.72 10.50
N ALA A 19 -14.74 2.51 11.23
CA ALA A 19 -14.67 3.95 11.06
C ALA A 19 -14.17 4.33 9.66
N SER A 20 -13.13 3.65 9.16
CA SER A 20 -12.60 3.84 7.80
C SER A 20 -13.64 3.56 6.72
N PHE A 21 -14.39 2.45 6.84
CA PHE A 21 -15.53 2.16 5.96
C PHE A 21 -16.66 3.20 6.10
N GLY A 22 -16.86 3.75 7.31
CA GLY A 22 -17.80 4.83 7.57
C GLY A 22 -17.45 6.11 6.82
N VAL A 23 -16.18 6.52 6.88
CA VAL A 23 -15.63 7.65 6.09
C VAL A 23 -15.82 7.37 4.60
N LEU A 24 -15.40 6.20 4.11
CA LEU A 24 -15.52 5.84 2.69
C LEU A 24 -16.97 5.79 2.19
N ARG A 25 -17.92 5.39 3.05
CA ARG A 25 -19.34 5.38 2.72
C ARG A 25 -19.92 6.79 2.58
N ARG A 26 -19.42 7.75 3.36
CA ARG A 26 -19.75 9.18 3.24
C ARG A 26 -19.08 9.79 2.01
N GLU A 27 -17.79 9.53 1.84
CA GLU A 27 -16.92 10.12 0.82
C GLU A 27 -16.59 9.14 -0.31
N LYS A 28 -17.62 8.64 -1.02
CA LYS A 28 -17.45 7.59 -2.05
C LYS A 28 -16.55 8.02 -3.21
N TRP A 29 -16.41 9.32 -3.46
CA TRP A 29 -15.56 9.86 -4.52
C TRP A 29 -14.08 9.54 -4.29
N LEU A 30 -13.66 9.24 -3.04
CA LEU A 30 -12.31 8.76 -2.73
C LEU A 30 -11.94 7.45 -3.45
N LEU A 31 -12.94 6.64 -3.85
CA LEU A 31 -12.74 5.41 -4.63
C LEU A 31 -12.17 5.67 -6.03
N VAL A 32 -12.28 6.90 -6.54
CA VAL A 32 -11.77 7.26 -7.86
C VAL A 32 -10.25 7.09 -7.92
N PHE A 33 -9.50 7.42 -6.86
CA PHE A 33 -8.04 7.28 -6.85
C PHE A 33 -7.57 5.82 -7.03
N PRO A 34 -8.01 4.84 -6.20
CA PRO A 34 -7.64 3.44 -6.40
C PRO A 34 -8.24 2.83 -7.68
N LEU A 35 -9.39 3.31 -8.15
CA LEU A 35 -9.97 2.89 -9.43
C LEU A 35 -9.11 3.34 -10.61
N LEU A 36 -8.65 4.59 -10.62
CA LEU A 36 -7.75 5.10 -11.65
C LEU A 36 -6.41 4.36 -11.62
N TYR A 37 -5.85 4.11 -10.44
CA TYR A 37 -4.65 3.27 -10.31
C TYR A 37 -4.84 1.88 -10.92
N GLY A 38 -5.92 1.18 -10.57
CA GLY A 38 -6.25 -0.13 -11.13
C GLY A 38 -6.45 -0.09 -12.65
N LEU A 39 -7.08 0.96 -13.16
CA LEU A 39 -7.24 1.15 -14.61
C LEU A 39 -5.89 1.40 -15.30
N THR A 40 -4.99 2.14 -14.67
CA THR A 40 -3.65 2.40 -15.21
C THR A 40 -2.84 1.10 -15.29
N TRP A 41 -2.95 0.24 -14.26
CA TRP A 41 -2.30 -1.06 -14.23
C TRP A 41 -2.84 -2.01 -15.29
N THR A 42 -4.16 -2.12 -15.41
CA THR A 42 -4.82 -2.99 -16.40
C THR A 42 -4.54 -2.52 -17.84
N ALA A 43 -4.52 -1.22 -18.10
CA ALA A 43 -4.12 -0.67 -19.39
C ALA A 43 -2.64 -0.98 -19.70
N GLY A 44 -1.74 -0.83 -18.72
CA GLY A 44 -0.33 -1.19 -18.86
C GLY A 44 -0.14 -2.68 -19.19
N LEU A 45 -0.85 -3.56 -18.47
CA LEU A 45 -0.84 -5.00 -18.76
C LEU A 45 -1.38 -5.31 -20.16
N ALA A 46 -2.50 -4.69 -20.56
CA ALA A 46 -3.06 -4.87 -21.90
C ALA A 46 -2.05 -4.46 -23.00
N LEU A 47 -1.36 -3.34 -22.82
CA LEU A 47 -0.31 -2.89 -23.74
C LEU A 47 0.86 -3.90 -23.81
N LEU A 48 1.29 -4.45 -22.67
CA LEU A 48 2.32 -5.49 -22.64
C LEU A 48 1.88 -6.76 -23.38
N LEU A 49 0.63 -7.20 -23.18
CA LEU A 49 0.08 -8.36 -23.87
C LEU A 49 -0.05 -8.13 -25.37
N VAL A 50 -0.46 -6.93 -25.81
CA VAL A 50 -0.47 -6.54 -27.23
C VAL A 50 0.94 -6.54 -27.81
N GLY A 51 1.91 -5.99 -27.09
CA GLY A 51 3.32 -6.02 -27.50
C GLY A 51 3.86 -7.45 -27.66
N LEU A 52 3.55 -8.33 -26.70
CA LEU A 52 3.87 -9.75 -26.78
C LEU A 52 3.18 -10.43 -27.97
N PHE A 53 1.90 -10.17 -28.18
CA PHE A 53 1.14 -10.72 -29.30
C PHE A 53 1.71 -10.28 -30.65
N VAL A 54 2.05 -9.00 -30.81
CA VAL A 54 2.72 -8.47 -32.01
C VAL A 54 4.09 -9.11 -32.20
N ALA A 55 4.88 -9.30 -31.13
CA ALA A 55 6.18 -9.97 -31.22
C ALA A 55 6.04 -11.44 -31.66
N LEU A 56 5.09 -12.18 -31.09
CA LEU A 56 4.83 -13.59 -31.43
C LEU A 56 4.33 -13.76 -32.88
N ILE A 57 3.45 -12.85 -33.34
CA ILE A 57 2.96 -12.86 -34.73
C ILE A 57 4.03 -12.38 -35.71
N GLY A 58 4.83 -11.37 -35.35
CA GLY A 58 5.94 -10.90 -36.18
C GLY A 58 6.95 -12.00 -36.50
N VAL A 59 7.20 -12.89 -35.54
CA VAL A 59 8.01 -14.11 -35.73
C VAL A 59 7.32 -15.11 -36.68
N GLY A 60 5.99 -15.24 -36.63
CA GLY A 60 5.21 -16.15 -37.50
C GLY A 60 5.02 -15.67 -38.95
N PHE A 61 5.13 -14.36 -39.21
CA PHE A 61 4.92 -13.76 -40.54
C PHE A 61 6.21 -13.35 -41.26
N GLY A 62 7.39 -13.69 -40.73
CA GLY A 62 8.67 -13.41 -41.40
C GLY A 62 9.01 -11.92 -41.49
N LEU A 63 8.40 -11.06 -40.66
CA LEU A 63 8.83 -9.68 -40.45
C LEU A 63 10.07 -9.73 -39.54
N GLY A 64 11.17 -10.20 -40.11
CA GLY A 64 12.45 -10.47 -39.47
C GLY A 64 13.17 -9.21 -38.99
N THR A 65 12.68 -8.58 -37.94
CA THR A 65 13.53 -7.72 -37.10
C THR A 65 14.31 -8.54 -36.06
N VAL A 66 14.03 -9.84 -35.94
CA VAL A 66 14.77 -10.76 -35.06
C VAL A 66 15.99 -11.36 -35.76
N ASP A 67 16.02 -11.49 -37.09
CA ASP A 67 17.21 -11.98 -37.80
C ASP A 67 18.42 -11.04 -37.65
N GLN A 68 18.19 -9.74 -37.42
CA GLN A 68 19.25 -8.77 -37.11
C GLN A 68 19.76 -8.86 -35.66
N VAL A 69 19.02 -9.56 -34.79
CA VAL A 69 19.43 -9.91 -33.41
C VAL A 69 20.03 -11.33 -33.37
N ALA A 70 19.55 -12.24 -34.24
CA ALA A 70 20.01 -13.62 -34.35
C ALA A 70 21.28 -13.79 -35.22
N SER A 71 21.64 -12.80 -36.05
CA SER A 71 22.88 -12.82 -36.85
C SER A 71 24.09 -12.18 -36.15
N VAL A 72 24.01 -11.91 -34.85
CA VAL A 72 25.13 -11.39 -34.04
C VAL A 72 25.60 -12.51 -33.11
N SER A 73 26.92 -12.68 -33.02
CA SER A 73 27.62 -13.84 -32.49
C SER A 73 27.12 -14.39 -31.14
N ASP A 74 27.08 -15.73 -31.08
CA ASP A 74 26.66 -16.72 -30.05
C ASP A 74 27.14 -16.51 -28.58
N GLY A 75 27.78 -15.39 -28.25
CA GLY A 75 28.18 -15.04 -26.88
C GLY A 75 27.84 -13.62 -26.44
N THR A 76 27.36 -12.76 -27.35
CA THR A 76 27.01 -11.35 -27.06
C THR A 76 25.51 -11.12 -26.97
N VAL A 77 24.70 -11.97 -27.61
CA VAL A 77 23.23 -11.90 -27.61
C VAL A 77 22.68 -12.20 -26.21
N ASP A 78 23.28 -13.14 -25.49
CA ASP A 78 22.86 -13.47 -24.12
C ASP A 78 23.07 -12.29 -23.17
N GLY A 79 24.20 -11.57 -23.27
CA GLY A 79 24.50 -10.42 -22.44
C GLY A 79 23.60 -9.21 -22.75
N VAL A 80 23.41 -8.88 -24.03
CA VAL A 80 22.56 -7.75 -24.44
C VAL A 80 21.10 -8.01 -24.12
N ALA A 81 20.59 -9.22 -24.39
CA ALA A 81 19.22 -9.61 -24.05
C ALA A 81 19.00 -9.60 -22.53
N GLN A 82 19.95 -10.10 -21.74
CA GLN A 82 19.85 -10.09 -20.29
C GLN A 82 19.87 -8.67 -19.71
N VAL A 83 20.73 -7.79 -20.21
CA VAL A 83 20.75 -6.36 -19.81
C VAL A 83 19.45 -5.67 -20.21
N ALA A 84 18.91 -5.95 -21.40
CA ALA A 84 17.64 -5.40 -21.86
C ALA A 84 16.46 -5.86 -20.98
N MET A 85 16.40 -7.15 -20.61
CA MET A 85 15.37 -7.68 -19.72
C MET A 85 15.48 -7.08 -18.31
N LEU A 86 16.69 -6.91 -17.78
CA LEU A 86 16.91 -6.28 -16.48
C LEU A 86 16.50 -4.81 -16.50
N ALA A 87 16.87 -4.06 -17.55
CA ALA A 87 16.48 -2.66 -17.72
C ALA A 87 14.95 -2.50 -17.87
N LEU A 88 14.30 -3.39 -18.63
CA LEU A 88 12.85 -3.42 -18.77
C LEU A 88 12.17 -3.74 -17.42
N SER A 89 12.67 -4.74 -16.69
CA SER A 89 12.14 -5.11 -15.37
C SER A 89 12.27 -3.96 -14.38
N PHE A 90 13.43 -3.30 -14.35
CA PHE A 90 13.66 -2.10 -13.57
C PHE A 90 12.65 -0.99 -13.93
N LEU A 91 12.49 -0.69 -15.22
CA LEU A 91 11.59 0.36 -15.69
C LEU A 91 10.13 0.07 -15.33
N VAL A 92 9.68 -1.18 -15.51
CA VAL A 92 8.33 -1.62 -15.16
C VAL A 92 8.11 -1.47 -13.65
N LEU A 93 9.03 -1.95 -12.81
CA LEU A 93 8.91 -1.85 -11.35
C LEU A 93 8.97 -0.38 -10.87
N PHE A 94 9.80 0.44 -11.51
CA PHE A 94 9.92 1.87 -11.24
C PHE A 94 8.61 2.59 -11.52
N VAL A 95 8.06 2.43 -12.73
CA VAL A 95 6.80 3.05 -13.15
C VAL A 95 5.65 2.53 -12.29
N ALA A 96 5.58 1.22 -12.05
CA ALA A 96 4.59 0.59 -11.19
C ALA A 96 4.56 1.24 -9.80
N THR A 97 5.73 1.35 -9.17
CA THR A 97 5.87 1.90 -7.82
C THR A 97 5.54 3.39 -7.78
N ALA A 98 6.06 4.18 -8.73
CA ALA A 98 5.83 5.61 -8.80
C ALA A 98 4.34 5.93 -9.02
N VAL A 99 3.69 5.24 -9.95
CA VAL A 99 2.27 5.41 -10.26
C VAL A 99 1.39 4.99 -9.07
N ALA A 100 1.65 3.82 -8.48
CA ALA A 100 0.93 3.36 -7.28
C ALA A 100 1.05 4.35 -6.12
N THR A 101 2.27 4.86 -5.89
CA THR A 101 2.54 5.81 -4.82
C THR A 101 1.89 7.16 -5.11
N PHE A 102 1.85 7.62 -6.36
CA PHE A 102 1.19 8.87 -6.74
C PHE A 102 -0.32 8.86 -6.48
N PHE A 103 -1.04 7.81 -6.91
CA PHE A 103 -2.47 7.70 -6.62
C PHE A 103 -2.75 7.50 -5.13
N SER A 104 -1.89 6.74 -4.44
CA SER A 104 -1.99 6.58 -2.98
C SER A 104 -1.76 7.91 -2.26
N ALA A 105 -0.78 8.71 -2.72
CA ALA A 105 -0.50 10.03 -2.18
C ALA A 105 -1.67 10.99 -2.40
N ALA A 106 -2.32 10.94 -3.57
CA ALA A 106 -3.48 11.77 -3.86
C ALA A 106 -4.66 11.44 -2.94
N LEU A 107 -4.92 10.14 -2.75
CA LEU A 107 -5.93 9.66 -1.81
C LEU A 107 -5.61 10.07 -0.37
N VAL A 108 -4.37 9.85 0.08
CA VAL A 108 -3.92 10.17 1.44
C VAL A 108 -4.00 11.67 1.71
N HIS A 109 -3.61 12.51 0.74
CA HIS A 109 -3.75 13.96 0.83
C HIS A 109 -5.21 14.37 0.98
N SER A 110 -6.12 13.85 0.13
CA SER A 110 -7.55 14.13 0.23
C SER A 110 -8.15 13.69 1.58
N VAL A 111 -7.74 12.52 2.09
CA VAL A 111 -8.18 12.06 3.41
C VAL A 111 -7.65 12.96 4.52
N GLY A 112 -6.39 13.38 4.45
CA GLY A 112 -5.81 14.31 5.43
C GLY A 112 -6.57 15.63 5.49
N SER A 113 -6.87 16.24 4.34
CA SER A 113 -7.69 17.47 4.29
C SER A 113 -9.08 17.26 4.89
N LEU A 114 -9.73 16.13 4.62
CA LEU A 114 -11.05 15.82 5.21
C LEU A 114 -10.98 15.76 6.74
N PHE A 115 -9.96 15.10 7.30
CA PHE A 115 -9.78 15.01 8.75
C PHE A 115 -9.50 16.36 9.42
N HIS A 116 -8.96 17.33 8.68
CA HIS A 116 -8.78 18.71 9.14
C HIS A 116 -10.01 19.59 8.91
N GLY A 117 -11.12 19.03 8.38
CA GLY A 117 -12.32 19.79 8.05
C GLY A 117 -12.17 20.72 6.84
N GLU A 118 -11.11 20.54 6.05
CA GLU A 118 -10.85 21.34 4.86
C GLU A 118 -11.68 20.86 3.67
N SER A 119 -12.11 21.78 2.82
CA SER A 119 -12.74 21.42 1.55
C SER A 119 -11.72 20.78 0.62
N THR A 120 -11.94 19.53 0.22
CA THR A 120 -11.08 18.83 -0.74
C THR A 120 -11.84 18.43 -2.00
N SER A 121 -11.10 18.04 -3.04
CA SER A 121 -11.64 17.56 -4.32
C SER A 121 -10.63 16.64 -5.01
N LEU A 122 -11.04 15.98 -6.09
CA LEU A 122 -10.14 15.17 -6.92
C LEU A 122 -8.93 15.98 -7.41
N ARG A 123 -9.16 17.22 -7.84
CA ARG A 123 -8.10 18.12 -8.30
C ARG A 123 -7.13 18.47 -7.16
N ALA A 124 -7.65 18.76 -5.97
CA ALA A 124 -6.83 19.04 -4.81
C ALA A 124 -5.97 17.82 -4.42
N GLY A 125 -6.55 16.62 -4.42
CA GLY A 125 -5.81 15.38 -4.17
C GLY A 125 -4.64 15.17 -5.14
N PHE A 126 -4.89 15.33 -6.45
CA PHE A 126 -3.81 15.22 -7.44
C PHE A 126 -2.78 16.34 -7.33
N ALA A 127 -3.18 17.56 -6.99
CA ALA A 127 -2.26 18.67 -6.76
C ALA A 127 -1.34 18.39 -5.57
N GLY A 128 -1.89 17.93 -4.45
CA GLY A 128 -1.10 17.54 -3.27
C GLY A 128 -0.12 16.40 -3.56
N ALA A 129 -0.54 15.39 -4.33
CA ALA A 129 0.39 14.34 -4.77
C ALA A 129 1.51 14.87 -5.68
N TRP A 130 1.21 15.88 -6.50
CA TRP A 130 2.17 16.48 -7.43
C TRP A 130 3.25 17.33 -6.75
N GLU A 131 2.95 17.89 -5.58
CA GLU A 131 3.92 18.58 -4.74
C GLU A 131 5.04 17.64 -4.31
N SER A 132 4.69 16.39 -3.95
CA SER A 132 5.65 15.34 -3.55
C SER A 132 6.27 14.56 -4.72
N ARG A 133 6.10 14.98 -5.98
CA ARG A 133 6.55 14.21 -7.17
C ARG A 133 8.01 13.78 -7.14
N ARG A 134 8.92 14.61 -6.61
CA ARG A 134 10.36 14.29 -6.55
C ARG A 134 10.61 13.12 -5.61
N THR A 135 9.99 13.14 -4.44
CA THR A 135 10.09 12.07 -3.44
C THR A 135 9.38 10.81 -3.91
N ILE A 136 8.24 10.93 -4.62
CA ILE A 136 7.55 9.80 -5.26
C ILE A 136 8.42 9.12 -6.32
N LEU A 137 9.08 9.89 -7.19
CA LEU A 137 9.98 9.32 -8.21
C LEU A 137 11.21 8.67 -7.55
N ALA A 138 11.80 9.30 -6.54
CA ALA A 138 12.91 8.72 -5.78
C ALA A 138 12.48 7.42 -5.07
N TRP A 139 11.28 7.37 -4.50
CA TRP A 139 10.69 6.16 -3.93
C TRP A 139 10.42 5.09 -4.99
N GLY A 140 10.02 5.49 -6.20
CA GLY A 140 9.91 4.60 -7.36
C GLY A 140 11.22 3.85 -7.65
N VAL A 141 12.37 4.55 -7.59
CA VAL A 141 13.69 3.94 -7.77
C VAL A 141 13.98 2.93 -6.65
N VAL A 142 13.71 3.31 -5.40
CA VAL A 142 13.89 2.44 -4.24
C VAL A 142 13.04 1.16 -4.37
N GLY A 143 11.76 1.30 -4.73
CA GLY A 143 10.87 0.18 -4.96
C GLY A 143 11.30 -0.70 -6.12
N ALA A 144 11.83 -0.13 -7.20
CA ALA A 144 12.37 -0.91 -8.32
C ALA A 144 13.58 -1.75 -7.91
N VAL A 145 14.54 -1.14 -7.21
CA VAL A 145 15.73 -1.85 -6.71
C VAL A 145 15.33 -2.97 -5.75
N ILE A 146 14.41 -2.70 -4.82
CA ILE A 146 13.97 -3.70 -3.84
C ILE A 146 13.14 -4.80 -4.50
N GLY A 147 12.30 -4.47 -5.48
CA GLY A 147 11.59 -5.44 -6.30
C GLY A 147 12.53 -6.40 -7.01
N LEU A 148 13.61 -5.88 -7.63
CA LEU A 148 14.66 -6.70 -8.25
C LEU A 148 15.41 -7.55 -7.22
N ILE A 149 15.68 -7.03 -6.02
CA ILE A 149 16.29 -7.80 -4.93
C ILE A 149 15.40 -8.96 -4.51
N PHE A 150 14.09 -8.73 -4.32
CA PHE A 150 13.16 -9.80 -3.99
C PHE A 150 13.07 -10.85 -5.09
N GLN A 151 13.03 -10.44 -6.36
CA GLN A 151 13.06 -11.34 -7.51
C GLN A 151 14.34 -12.18 -7.54
N ALA A 152 15.51 -11.58 -7.24
CA ALA A 152 16.78 -12.31 -7.15
C ALA A 152 16.83 -13.27 -5.95
N LEU A 153 16.14 -12.94 -4.85
CA LEU A 153 16.06 -13.80 -3.68
C LEU A 153 15.18 -15.02 -3.92
N GLU A 154 14.16 -14.94 -4.79
CA GLU A 154 13.20 -16.02 -5.08
C GLU A 154 13.86 -17.32 -5.59
N SER A 155 14.98 -17.22 -6.31
CA SER A 155 15.71 -18.35 -6.87
C SER A 155 16.55 -19.16 -5.86
N GLN A 156 16.64 -18.70 -4.61
CA GLN A 156 17.47 -19.33 -3.57
C GLN A 156 16.63 -20.25 -2.67
N GLU A 157 16.92 -21.55 -2.68
CA GLU A 157 16.28 -22.52 -1.78
C GLU A 157 17.13 -22.77 -0.52
N GLY A 158 16.47 -22.93 0.63
CA GLY A 158 17.13 -23.27 1.90
C GLY A 158 16.62 -22.49 3.11
N TRP A 159 16.77 -23.07 4.30
CA TRP A 159 16.28 -22.51 5.57
C TRP A 159 16.88 -21.12 5.88
N GLY A 160 18.17 -20.90 5.58
CA GLY A 160 18.82 -19.59 5.77
C GLY A 160 18.25 -18.50 4.86
N ALA A 161 17.93 -18.82 3.60
CA ALA A 161 17.30 -17.89 2.67
C ALA A 161 15.90 -17.48 3.16
N GLN A 162 15.14 -18.39 3.77
CA GLN A 162 13.83 -18.09 4.35
C GLN A 162 13.92 -17.08 5.51
N ILE A 163 14.91 -17.22 6.39
CA ILE A 163 15.12 -16.27 7.50
C ILE A 163 15.45 -14.88 6.96
N VAL A 164 16.36 -14.79 5.98
CA VAL A 164 16.71 -13.51 5.35
C VAL A 164 15.50 -12.87 4.68
N ARG A 165 14.69 -13.64 3.94
CA ARG A 165 13.45 -13.17 3.33
C ARG A 165 12.45 -12.67 4.39
N ALA A 166 12.31 -13.38 5.51
CA ALA A 166 11.42 -12.98 6.59
C ALA A 166 11.85 -11.64 7.23
N ILE A 167 13.15 -11.47 7.50
CA ILE A 167 13.70 -10.23 8.04
C ILE A 167 13.56 -9.07 7.04
N ALA A 168 13.92 -9.31 5.78
CA ALA A 168 13.77 -8.31 4.71
C ALA A 168 12.30 -7.90 4.53
N GLY A 169 11.38 -8.87 4.55
CA GLY A 169 9.95 -8.63 4.48
C GLY A 169 9.42 -7.82 5.67
N ALA A 170 9.87 -8.13 6.89
CA ALA A 170 9.51 -7.37 8.08
C ALA A 170 10.03 -5.92 8.01
N ALA A 171 11.29 -5.73 7.65
CA ALA A 171 11.88 -4.40 7.48
C ALA A 171 11.15 -3.60 6.39
N TRP A 172 10.82 -4.25 5.27
CA TRP A 172 10.03 -3.65 4.19
C TRP A 172 8.64 -3.24 4.64
N PHE A 173 7.94 -4.11 5.39
CA PHE A 173 6.63 -3.80 5.93
C PHE A 173 6.67 -2.56 6.85
N MET A 174 7.64 -2.50 7.77
CA MET A 174 7.81 -1.35 8.66
C MET A 174 8.06 -0.06 7.88
N MET A 175 8.94 -0.13 6.88
CA MET A 175 9.35 1.00 6.04
C MET A 175 8.20 1.51 5.17
N THR A 176 7.36 0.62 4.65
CA THR A 176 6.26 0.96 3.73
C THR A 176 4.95 1.28 4.43
N PHE A 177 4.82 1.01 5.73
CA PHE A 177 3.53 1.16 6.42
C PHE A 177 3.02 2.60 6.37
N PHE A 178 3.86 3.57 6.75
CA PHE A 178 3.57 5.00 6.78
C PHE A 178 4.25 5.81 5.68
N ILE A 179 4.88 5.14 4.69
CA ILE A 179 5.69 5.86 3.70
C ILE A 179 4.88 6.89 2.92
N VAL A 180 3.66 6.55 2.52
CA VAL A 180 2.81 7.46 1.73
C VAL A 180 2.36 8.66 2.56
N PRO A 181 1.76 8.50 3.77
CA PRO A 181 1.50 9.64 4.65
C PRO A 181 2.71 10.52 4.91
N VAL A 182 3.89 9.94 5.18
CA VAL A 182 5.11 10.71 5.41
C VAL A 182 5.53 11.50 4.16
N ILE A 183 5.50 10.89 2.97
CA ILE A 183 5.80 11.57 1.70
C ILE A 183 4.86 12.76 1.44
N VAL A 184 3.60 12.65 1.87
CA VAL A 184 2.57 13.66 1.63
C VAL A 184 2.63 14.80 2.64
N PHE A 185 2.76 14.49 3.94
CA PHE A 185 2.60 15.48 5.01
C PHE A 185 3.93 16.02 5.56
N GLN A 186 5.06 15.37 5.28
CA GLN A 186 6.36 15.83 5.76
C GLN A 186 7.23 16.30 4.59
N ASN A 187 7.88 17.45 4.81
CA ASN A 187 8.86 17.98 3.87
C ASN A 187 10.17 17.19 4.02
N GLY A 188 10.61 16.53 2.95
CA GLY A 188 11.85 15.76 2.98
C GLY A 188 12.13 15.01 1.69
N GLY A 189 13.36 14.49 1.59
CA GLY A 189 13.73 13.53 0.55
C GLY A 189 13.31 12.12 0.93
N VAL A 190 13.52 11.17 0.01
CA VAL A 190 13.17 9.77 0.22
C VAL A 190 13.85 9.21 1.48
N ARG A 191 15.10 9.58 1.75
CA ARG A 191 15.85 9.05 2.92
C ARG A 191 15.19 9.45 4.24
N GLU A 192 14.82 10.72 4.37
CA GLU A 192 14.10 11.23 5.54
C GLU A 192 12.75 10.52 5.66
N SER A 193 11.99 10.42 4.56
CA SER A 193 10.68 9.75 4.59
C SER A 193 10.75 8.29 5.05
N LEU A 194 11.81 7.56 4.68
CA LEU A 194 12.02 6.18 5.13
C LEU A 194 12.34 6.09 6.62
N ARG A 195 13.21 6.98 7.10
CA ARG A 195 13.56 7.06 8.52
C ARG A 195 12.33 7.37 9.36
N ASP A 196 11.55 8.35 8.94
CA ASP A 196 10.38 8.83 9.67
C ASP A 196 9.25 7.81 9.65
N SER A 197 9.04 7.12 8.52
CA SER A 197 8.10 5.99 8.43
C SER A 197 8.46 4.87 9.41
N VAL A 198 9.74 4.51 9.52
CA VAL A 198 10.20 3.49 10.49
C VAL A 198 10.09 3.99 11.93
N SER A 199 10.37 5.26 12.22
CA SER A 199 10.22 5.85 13.56
C SER A 199 8.76 5.81 14.00
N LEU A 200 7.86 6.34 13.16
CA LEU A 200 6.42 6.33 13.39
C LEU A 200 5.88 4.91 13.55
N PHE A 201 6.36 3.97 12.74
CA PHE A 201 6.00 2.56 12.90
C PHE A 201 6.44 2.03 14.27
N ARG A 202 7.69 2.25 14.69
CA ARG A 202 8.18 1.78 15.99
C ARG A 202 7.44 2.42 17.17
N GLU A 203 7.14 3.71 17.08
CA GLU A 203 6.40 4.45 18.11
C GLU A 203 4.95 3.96 18.22
N THR A 204 4.35 3.62 17.08
CA THR A 204 2.94 3.17 17.01
C THR A 204 2.82 1.65 17.27
N TRP A 205 3.85 0.84 17.00
CA TRP A 205 3.74 -0.63 16.90
C TRP A 205 4.81 -1.45 17.64
N GLY A 206 5.79 -0.82 18.29
CA GLY A 206 7.07 -1.41 18.68
C GLY A 206 7.06 -2.62 19.63
N GLU A 207 5.97 -2.93 20.33
CA GLU A 207 5.95 -4.05 21.30
C GLU A 207 4.81 -5.07 21.17
N ALA A 208 3.93 -4.96 20.17
CA ALA A 208 3.29 -6.14 19.57
C ALA A 208 2.34 -5.75 18.43
N GLY A 209 2.72 -6.15 17.22
CA GLY A 209 2.00 -5.89 15.99
C GLY A 209 0.67 -6.63 15.90
N GLY A 210 -0.41 -5.92 15.56
CA GLY A 210 -1.71 -6.57 15.40
C GLY A 210 -2.89 -5.68 15.01
N VAL A 211 -2.71 -4.69 14.13
CA VAL A 211 -3.81 -3.77 13.72
C VAL A 211 -4.03 -3.66 12.21
N SER A 212 -3.13 -4.17 11.35
CA SER A 212 -3.44 -4.30 9.91
C SER A 212 -4.47 -5.40 9.60
N LEU A 213 -4.90 -6.15 10.62
CA LEU A 213 -5.81 -7.28 10.50
C LEU A 213 -7.27 -6.86 10.33
N GLY A 214 -7.71 -5.69 10.83
CA GLY A 214 -9.13 -5.33 10.83
C GLY A 214 -9.72 -5.14 9.42
N VAL A 215 -9.13 -4.24 8.63
CA VAL A 215 -9.58 -3.97 7.24
C VAL A 215 -9.34 -5.19 6.35
N GLY A 216 -8.18 -5.85 6.50
CA GLY A 216 -7.83 -7.06 5.78
C GLY A 216 -8.79 -8.21 6.03
N LEU A 217 -9.12 -8.49 7.28
CA LEU A 217 -10.02 -9.60 7.63
C LEU A 217 -11.41 -9.39 7.05
N VAL A 218 -12.01 -8.20 7.20
CA VAL A 218 -13.33 -7.91 6.62
C VAL A 218 -13.33 -8.13 5.11
N THR A 219 -12.28 -7.66 4.43
CA THR A 219 -12.15 -7.77 2.98
C THR A 219 -11.94 -9.22 2.55
N VAL A 220 -11.05 -9.95 3.21
CA VAL A 220 -10.74 -11.36 2.90
C VAL A 220 -11.95 -12.25 3.13
N THR A 221 -12.68 -12.06 4.24
CA THR A 221 -13.90 -12.83 4.50
C THR A 221 -14.96 -12.59 3.43
N LEU A 222 -15.15 -11.32 3.03
CA LEU A 222 -16.11 -10.99 1.97
C LEU A 222 -15.66 -11.50 0.59
N GLY A 223 -14.36 -11.39 0.28
CA GLY A 223 -13.78 -11.91 -0.95
C GLY A 223 -13.88 -13.44 -1.04
N ALA A 224 -13.62 -14.15 0.06
CA ALA A 224 -13.80 -15.60 0.15
C ALA A 224 -15.26 -16.00 -0.10
N LEU A 225 -16.23 -15.24 0.45
CA LEU A 225 -17.66 -15.48 0.19
C LEU A 225 -18.02 -15.23 -1.27
N VAL A 226 -17.52 -14.15 -1.88
CA VAL A 226 -17.73 -13.86 -3.31
C VAL A 226 -17.19 -15.00 -4.19
N VAL A 227 -15.98 -15.50 -3.90
CA VAL A 227 -15.39 -16.63 -4.64
C VAL A 227 -16.17 -17.92 -4.40
N ALA A 228 -16.53 -18.20 -3.14
CA ALA A 228 -17.28 -19.39 -2.77
C ALA A 228 -18.65 -19.43 -3.46
N VAL A 229 -19.37 -18.32 -3.56
CA VAL A 229 -20.67 -18.27 -4.23
C VAL A 229 -20.53 -18.23 -5.75
N GLY A 230 -19.61 -17.41 -6.27
CA GLY A 230 -19.50 -17.15 -7.71
C GLY A 230 -18.83 -18.26 -8.52
N ILE A 231 -17.86 -18.96 -7.92
CA ILE A 231 -17.07 -20.00 -8.59
C ILE A 231 -17.17 -21.33 -7.82
N GLY A 232 -17.01 -21.30 -6.50
CA GLY A 232 -17.01 -22.50 -5.66
C GLY A 232 -18.31 -23.30 -5.72
N ALA A 233 -19.45 -22.65 -5.55
CA ALA A 233 -20.76 -23.29 -5.54
C ALA A 233 -21.11 -23.90 -6.91
N PRO A 234 -20.93 -23.21 -8.06
CA PRO A 234 -21.05 -23.84 -9.36
C PRO A 234 -20.17 -25.08 -9.52
N LEU A 235 -18.88 -24.99 -9.15
CA LEU A 235 -17.93 -26.11 -9.30
C LEU A 235 -18.28 -27.33 -8.45
N LEU A 236 -18.76 -27.12 -7.22
CA LEU A 236 -18.95 -28.21 -6.25
C LEU A 236 -20.37 -28.78 -6.27
N LEU A 237 -21.37 -28.00 -6.67
CA LEU A 237 -22.79 -28.36 -6.51
C LEU A 237 -23.50 -28.62 -7.84
N ILE A 238 -22.90 -28.28 -8.99
CA ILE A 238 -23.54 -28.42 -10.31
C ILE A 238 -22.82 -29.50 -11.12
N ALA A 239 -23.57 -30.48 -11.64
CA ALA A 239 -23.03 -31.61 -12.39
C ALA A 239 -22.28 -31.21 -13.68
N ASN A 240 -22.74 -30.15 -14.36
CA ASN A 240 -22.04 -29.54 -15.49
C ASN A 240 -21.75 -28.06 -15.18
N PRO A 241 -20.68 -27.77 -14.43
CA PRO A 241 -20.41 -26.41 -13.94
C PRO A 241 -20.11 -25.43 -15.09
N GLY A 242 -19.57 -25.92 -16.22
CA GLY A 242 -19.26 -25.10 -17.39
C GLY A 242 -20.48 -24.35 -17.93
N SER A 243 -21.67 -24.94 -17.84
CA SER A 243 -22.92 -24.31 -18.28
C SER A 243 -23.30 -23.05 -17.49
N VAL A 244 -22.81 -22.93 -16.24
CA VAL A 244 -23.14 -21.83 -15.33
C VAL A 244 -21.96 -20.87 -15.16
N LEU A 245 -20.73 -21.40 -15.14
CA LEU A 245 -19.51 -20.61 -14.94
C LEU A 245 -19.34 -19.49 -15.98
N VAL A 246 -19.80 -19.70 -17.22
CA VAL A 246 -19.79 -18.67 -18.28
C VAL A 246 -20.53 -17.40 -17.83
N TYR A 247 -21.57 -17.54 -17.01
CA TYR A 247 -22.37 -16.43 -16.49
C TYR A 247 -21.88 -15.89 -15.15
N THR A 248 -21.20 -16.69 -14.33
CA THR A 248 -20.83 -16.28 -12.96
C THR A 248 -19.40 -15.76 -12.82
N VAL A 249 -18.46 -16.19 -13.68
CA VAL A 249 -17.04 -15.81 -13.59
C VAL A 249 -16.86 -14.30 -13.74
N VAL A 250 -17.44 -13.69 -14.79
CA VAL A 250 -17.27 -12.25 -15.05
C VAL A 250 -17.82 -11.40 -13.89
N PRO A 251 -19.06 -11.60 -13.40
CA PRO A 251 -19.55 -10.90 -12.21
C PRO A 251 -18.68 -11.10 -10.97
N THR A 252 -18.16 -12.32 -10.76
CA THR A 252 -17.29 -12.63 -9.62
C THR A 252 -16.01 -11.81 -9.67
N VAL A 253 -15.34 -11.77 -10.82
CA VAL A 253 -14.10 -11.00 -11.02
C VAL A 253 -14.36 -9.50 -10.83
N LEU A 254 -15.48 -8.98 -11.35
CA LEU A 254 -15.84 -7.57 -11.18
C LEU A 254 -16.11 -7.22 -9.71
N LEU A 255 -16.81 -8.09 -8.97
CA LEU A 255 -17.04 -7.91 -7.54
C LEU A 255 -15.74 -7.96 -6.74
N LEU A 256 -14.82 -8.88 -7.07
CA LEU A 256 -13.49 -8.91 -6.45
C LEU A 256 -12.69 -7.64 -6.73
N GLY A 257 -12.70 -7.15 -7.97
CA GLY A 257 -12.08 -5.87 -8.33
C GLY A 257 -12.65 -4.70 -7.51
N ALA A 258 -13.98 -4.62 -7.38
CA ALA A 258 -14.62 -3.61 -6.56
C ALA A 258 -14.22 -3.72 -5.07
N LEU A 259 -14.14 -4.93 -4.53
CA LEU A 259 -13.68 -5.18 -3.16
C LEU A 259 -12.23 -4.74 -2.96
N VAL A 260 -11.34 -4.99 -3.93
CA VAL A 260 -9.94 -4.53 -3.88
C VAL A 260 -9.87 -3.00 -3.86
N VAL A 261 -10.62 -2.30 -4.71
CA VAL A 261 -10.66 -0.83 -4.74
C VAL A 261 -11.12 -0.28 -3.37
N VAL A 262 -12.18 -0.86 -2.81
CA VAL A 262 -12.71 -0.50 -1.49
C VAL A 262 -11.67 -0.78 -0.38
N HIS A 263 -10.97 -1.91 -0.45
CA HIS A 263 -9.93 -2.29 0.50
C HIS A 263 -8.75 -1.31 0.50
N ILE A 264 -8.26 -0.93 -0.68
CA ILE A 264 -7.16 0.03 -0.82
C ILE A 264 -7.59 1.37 -0.22
N ALA A 265 -8.80 1.84 -0.53
CA ALA A 265 -9.33 3.09 0.02
C ALA A 265 -9.45 3.07 1.54
N ALA A 266 -10.11 2.04 2.09
CA ALA A 266 -10.29 1.90 3.53
C ALA A 266 -8.95 1.77 4.28
N THR A 267 -7.97 1.07 3.68
CA THR A 267 -6.63 0.93 4.25
C THR A 267 -5.86 2.24 4.24
N ALA A 268 -5.96 3.03 3.18
CA ALA A 268 -5.36 4.36 3.14
C ALA A 268 -5.96 5.27 4.20
N ILE A 269 -7.30 5.29 4.35
CA ILE A 269 -7.99 6.05 5.39
C ILE A 269 -7.50 5.65 6.79
N ALA A 270 -7.45 4.35 7.08
CA ALA A 270 -6.97 3.83 8.36
C ALA A 270 -5.51 4.24 8.64
N LYS A 271 -4.63 4.14 7.63
CA LYS A 271 -3.22 4.51 7.76
C LYS A 271 -3.03 6.01 7.97
N THR A 272 -3.82 6.85 7.30
CA THR A 272 -3.78 8.30 7.50
C THR A 272 -4.25 8.68 8.91
N ALA A 273 -5.32 8.06 9.41
CA ALA A 273 -5.81 8.30 10.78
C ALA A 273 -4.77 7.88 11.83
N LEU A 274 -4.13 6.72 11.63
CA LEU A 274 -3.05 6.25 12.49
C LEU A 274 -1.80 7.13 12.42
N TYR A 275 -1.48 7.65 11.24
CA TYR A 275 -0.39 8.60 11.05
C TYR A 275 -0.64 9.91 11.82
N GLN A 276 -1.87 10.44 11.74
CA GLN A 276 -2.26 11.63 12.49
C GLN A 276 -2.17 11.39 13.99
N TYR A 277 -2.69 10.25 14.49
CA TYR A 277 -2.54 9.90 15.90
C TYR A 277 -1.06 9.75 16.32
N ALA A 278 -0.20 9.18 15.47
CA ALA A 278 1.22 9.07 15.77
C ALA A 278 1.94 10.43 15.82
N THR A 279 1.44 11.43 15.09
CA THR A 279 2.05 12.77 14.99
C THR A 279 1.47 13.74 16.02
N ASP A 280 0.15 13.80 16.14
CA ASP A 280 -0.59 14.80 16.93
C ASP A 280 -1.02 14.24 18.30
N GLY A 281 -1.06 12.91 18.45
CA GLY A 281 -1.50 12.23 19.66
C GLY A 281 -3.03 12.06 19.79
N GLU A 282 -3.79 12.52 18.79
CA GLU A 282 -5.25 12.44 18.75
C GLU A 282 -5.72 11.80 17.44
N LEU A 283 -6.82 11.04 17.51
CA LEU A 283 -7.47 10.49 16.33
C LEU A 283 -8.37 11.55 15.67
N PRO A 284 -8.63 11.44 14.35
CA PRO A 284 -9.57 12.32 13.68
C PRO A 284 -10.98 12.22 14.29
N PRO A 285 -11.82 13.26 14.17
CA PRO A 285 -13.19 13.26 14.70
C PRO A 285 -14.03 12.04 14.27
N GLU A 286 -13.82 11.53 13.06
CA GLU A 286 -14.53 10.36 12.54
C GLU A 286 -14.18 9.04 13.25
N PHE A 287 -13.11 9.05 14.05
CA PHE A 287 -12.58 7.93 14.82
C PHE A 287 -12.75 8.16 16.33
N GLU A 288 -13.53 9.16 16.74
CA GLU A 288 -13.81 9.47 18.14
C GLU A 288 -14.36 8.25 18.92
N GLY A 289 -13.95 8.10 20.17
CA GLY A 289 -14.39 7.01 21.05
C GLY A 289 -13.68 5.67 20.81
N ILE A 290 -12.70 5.63 19.91
CA ILE A 290 -11.74 4.52 19.80
C ILE A 290 -10.61 4.82 20.78
N ASP A 291 -10.21 3.83 21.58
CA ASP A 291 -9.03 3.92 22.45
C ASP A 291 -7.79 3.49 21.65
N PRO A 292 -6.95 4.43 21.17
CA PRO A 292 -5.75 4.09 20.43
C PRO A 292 -4.63 3.59 21.36
N ASP A 293 -4.68 3.87 22.67
CA ASP A 293 -3.64 3.46 23.63
C ASP A 293 -3.69 1.94 23.89
N ALA A 294 -4.84 1.30 23.64
CA ALA A 294 -4.96 -0.15 23.54
C ALA A 294 -4.09 -0.75 22.40
N ILE A 295 -3.73 0.07 21.41
CA ILE A 295 -2.88 -0.29 20.27
C ILE A 295 -1.46 0.26 20.43
N VAL A 296 -1.32 1.51 20.89
CA VAL A 296 -0.09 2.30 20.85
C VAL A 296 0.31 2.70 22.26
N LYS A 297 1.46 2.21 22.75
CA LYS A 297 2.02 2.77 23.98
C LYS A 297 2.83 4.02 23.62
N ARG A 298 2.24 5.19 23.80
CA ARG A 298 2.98 6.46 23.73
C ARG A 298 4.10 6.46 24.78
N LYS A 299 5.35 6.65 24.35
CA LYS A 299 6.42 7.07 25.26
C LYS A 299 6.21 8.55 25.55
N ARG A 300 5.58 8.87 26.68
CA ARG A 300 5.36 10.25 27.13
C ARG A 300 6.74 10.91 27.34
N ASN A 301 7.19 11.72 26.38
CA ASN A 301 8.33 12.60 26.61
C ASN A 301 7.87 13.74 27.53
N SER A 302 8.09 13.58 28.83
CA SER A 302 8.05 14.66 29.81
C SER A 302 9.26 15.57 29.58
N SER A 303 9.20 16.39 28.55
CA SER A 303 10.15 17.50 28.31
C SER A 303 9.35 18.79 28.35
N GLY A 304 9.02 19.22 29.57
CA GLY A 304 8.24 20.43 29.78
C GLY A 304 7.98 20.76 31.24
N LEU A 305 8.89 20.40 32.16
CA LEU A 305 8.91 20.94 33.53
C LEU A 305 10.36 21.01 34.01
N THR A 306 11.10 21.97 33.48
CA THR A 306 12.33 22.46 34.11
C THR A 306 12.26 23.97 34.19
N GLY A 307 12.20 24.49 35.41
CA GLY A 307 12.73 25.81 35.73
C GLY A 307 11.71 26.89 36.09
N ALA A 308 11.11 26.81 37.28
CA ALA A 308 10.82 28.01 38.07
C ALA A 308 10.70 27.63 39.55
N SER A 309 11.84 27.50 40.23
CA SER A 309 11.92 27.58 41.69
C SER A 309 12.59 28.89 42.11
N SER A 310 12.14 29.36 43.27
CA SER A 310 12.65 30.42 44.15
C SER A 310 12.56 31.87 43.69
N GLY A 311 11.58 32.56 44.27
CA GLY A 311 11.53 34.01 44.44
C GLY A 311 10.55 34.39 45.56
N GLN A 312 10.80 33.93 46.80
CA GLN A 312 10.19 34.55 47.98
C GLN A 312 10.62 36.03 48.03
N GLN A 313 9.65 36.95 48.06
CA GLN A 313 9.86 38.31 48.57
C GLN A 313 8.93 38.56 49.76
N PRO A 314 9.47 39.03 50.90
CA PRO A 314 8.71 39.29 52.12
C PRO A 314 8.11 40.72 52.13
N GLY A 315 6.92 40.84 52.72
CA GLY A 315 6.43 42.08 53.33
C GLY A 315 5.74 43.07 52.40
N GLN A 316 4.42 43.16 52.52
CA GLN A 316 3.72 44.45 52.40
C GLN A 316 2.76 44.61 53.59
N ILE A 317 3.04 45.69 54.32
CA ILE A 317 2.27 46.54 55.24
C ILE A 317 0.77 46.24 55.38
#